data_AF-A0A660MLC9-F1
#
_entry.id   AF-A0A660MLC9-F1
#
_cell.length_a   1.000
_cell.length_b   1.000
_cell.length_c   1.000
_cell.angle_alpha   90.00
_cell.angle_beta   90.00
_cell.angle_gamma   90.00
#
_symmetry.space_group_name_H-M   'P 1'
#
loop_
_entity.id
_entity.type
_entity.pdbx_description
1 polymer ?
#
loop_
_entity_poly.entity_id
_entity_poly.type
_entity_poly.pdbx_seq_one_letter_code
_entity_poly.pdbx_strand_id
1 'polypeptide(L)'
;MTDDRILLHTSTSLLRACTRLLPFHLLLAALGGWRAHGLCAVIAWTLITLSLAWLHWRIAFDAAIFRRWLAVPDSDGFDRALHTLRLRRPRQPPPTLPQRCRGATRLCRQLLLMTLVQAAITAALLSRHAPP
;
A
#
# COMPACT_ATOMS: atom_id res chain seq x y z
N MET A 1 15.58 -23.05 10.13
CA MET A 1 14.93 -22.14 9.16
C MET A 1 15.69 -20.83 9.26
N THR A 2 16.30 -20.32 8.19
CA THR A 2 17.12 -19.10 8.24
C THR A 2 16.26 -17.88 8.62
N ASP A 3 16.79 -16.95 9.41
CA ASP A 3 16.08 -15.75 9.89
C ASP A 3 15.43 -14.95 8.75
N ASP A 4 16.10 -14.89 7.60
CA ASP A 4 15.60 -14.27 6.37
C ASP A 4 14.30 -14.89 5.84
N ARG A 5 14.14 -16.21 5.98
CA ARG A 5 12.93 -16.92 5.54
C ARG A 5 11.75 -16.63 6.47
N ILE A 6 11.99 -16.53 7.79
CA ILE A 6 10.99 -16.12 8.77
C ILE A 6 10.52 -14.70 8.48
N LEU A 7 11.47 -13.79 8.27
CA LEU A 7 11.19 -12.39 7.99
C LEU A 7 10.37 -12.23 6.71
N LEU A 8 10.80 -12.88 5.63
CA LEU A 8 10.11 -12.84 4.34
C LEU A 8 8.70 -13.43 4.43
N HIS A 9 8.53 -14.55 5.14
CA HIS A 9 7.22 -15.16 5.35
C HIS A 9 6.28 -14.20 6.11
N THR A 10 6.77 -13.62 7.19
CA THR A 10 6.01 -12.69 8.04
C THR A 10 5.61 -11.44 7.25
N SER A 11 6.55 -10.81 6.53
CA SER A 11 6.26 -9.64 5.70
C SER A 11 5.28 -9.95 4.57
N THR A 12 5.40 -11.13 3.94
CA THR A 12 4.46 -11.58 2.90
C THR A 12 3.03 -11.72 3.45
N SER A 13 2.89 -12.34 4.62
CA SER A 13 1.61 -12.52 5.30
C SER A 13 1.00 -11.18 5.70
N LEU A 14 1.81 -10.25 6.22
CA LEU A 14 1.37 -8.90 6.56
C LEU A 14 0.85 -8.13 5.34
N LEU A 15 1.61 -8.12 4.23
CA LEU A 15 1.19 -7.44 3.00
C LEU A 15 -0.12 -8.02 2.46
N ARG A 16 -0.26 -9.35 2.47
CA ARG A 16 -1.50 -10.03 2.07
C ARG A 16 -2.66 -9.65 2.99
N ALA A 17 -2.45 -9.55 4.31
CA ALA A 17 -3.48 -9.08 5.22
C ALA A 17 -3.93 -7.65 4.89
N CYS A 18 -2.99 -6.74 4.61
CA CYS A 18 -3.30 -5.36 4.20
C CYS A 18 -4.14 -5.28 2.92
N THR A 19 -3.92 -6.15 1.93
CA THR A 19 -4.74 -6.16 0.70
C THR A 19 -6.23 -6.46 0.95
N ARG A 20 -6.57 -7.09 2.09
CA ARG A 20 -7.98 -7.35 2.45
C ARG A 20 -8.75 -6.09 2.83
N LEU A 21 -8.08 -4.96 3.05
CA LEU A 21 -8.71 -3.66 3.30
C LEU A 21 -9.22 -2.99 2.02
N LEU A 22 -8.86 -3.48 0.83
CA LEU A 22 -9.31 -2.91 -0.44
C LEU A 22 -10.84 -2.75 -0.55
N PRO A 23 -11.67 -3.78 -0.32
CA PRO A 23 -13.13 -3.63 -0.41
C PRO A 23 -13.67 -2.57 0.55
N PHE A 24 -13.10 -2.49 1.76
CA PHE A 24 -13.47 -1.45 2.72
C PHE A 24 -13.15 -0.04 2.20
N HIS A 25 -11.94 0.18 1.65
CA HIS A 25 -11.57 1.47 1.08
C HIS A 25 -12.40 1.84 -0.16
N LEU A 26 -12.81 0.86 -0.97
CA LEU A 26 -13.69 1.08 -2.12
C LEU A 26 -15.09 1.49 -1.68
N LEU A 27 -15.63 0.85 -0.64
CA LEU A 27 -16.92 1.23 -0.05
C LEU A 27 -16.87 2.67 0.48
N LEU A 28 -15.84 3.01 1.23
CA LEU A 28 -15.66 4.39 1.70
C LEU A 28 -15.51 5.36 0.54
N ALA A 29 -14.71 5.03 -0.49
CA ALA A 29 -14.53 5.84 -1.69
C ALA A 29 -15.86 6.16 -2.38
N ALA A 30 -16.74 5.16 -2.53
CA ALA A 30 -18.07 5.34 -3.09
C ALA A 30 -18.95 6.25 -2.21
N LEU A 31 -18.99 6.01 -0.90
CA LEU A 31 -19.77 6.81 0.06
C LEU A 31 -19.31 8.28 0.09
N GLY A 32 -18.01 8.51 0.20
CA GLY A 32 -17.44 9.85 0.20
C GLY A 32 -17.59 10.54 -1.15
N GLY A 33 -17.49 9.81 -2.27
CA GLY A 33 -17.72 10.33 -3.61
C GLY A 33 -19.17 10.79 -3.81
N TRP A 34 -20.13 10.03 -3.27
CA TRP A 34 -21.55 10.39 -3.29
C TRP A 34 -21.86 11.65 -2.46
N ARG A 35 -21.16 11.87 -1.35
CA ARG A 35 -21.39 13.00 -0.42
C ARG A 35 -20.45 14.19 -0.60
N ALA A 36 -19.43 14.08 -1.44
CA ALA A 36 -18.48 15.15 -1.68
C ALA A 36 -19.14 16.26 -2.49
N HIS A 37 -19.45 17.38 -1.84
CA HIS A 37 -19.99 18.58 -2.48
C HIS A 37 -19.00 19.75 -2.38
N GLY A 38 -18.85 20.49 -3.48
CA GLY A 38 -17.89 21.57 -3.61
C GLY A 38 -16.51 21.11 -4.11
N LEU A 39 -15.86 21.99 -4.89
CA LEU A 39 -14.63 21.67 -5.62
C LEU A 39 -13.50 21.16 -4.70
N CYS A 40 -13.30 21.80 -3.53
CA CYS A 40 -12.26 21.40 -2.59
C CYS A 40 -12.49 20.00 -2.00
N ALA A 41 -13.74 19.64 -1.70
CA ALA A 41 -14.07 18.32 -1.16
C ALA A 41 -13.84 17.23 -2.23
N VAL A 42 -14.24 17.49 -3.47
CA VAL A 42 -14.03 16.58 -4.61
C VAL A 42 -12.53 16.37 -4.87
N ILE A 43 -11.74 17.43 -4.91
CA ILE A 43 -10.28 17.34 -5.11
C ILE A 43 -9.64 16.53 -3.98
N ALA A 44 -9.89 16.89 -2.72
CA ALA A 44 -9.33 16.19 -1.57
C ALA A 44 -9.71 14.69 -1.57
N TRP A 45 -10.98 14.38 -1.85
CA TRP A 45 -11.47 13.02 -1.90
C TRP A 45 -10.84 12.19 -3.02
N THR A 46 -10.68 12.80 -4.20
CA THR A 46 -10.02 12.19 -5.35
C THR A 46 -8.56 11.87 -5.02
N LEU A 47 -7.83 12.82 -4.42
CA LEU A 47 -6.43 12.62 -4.03
C LEU A 47 -6.26 11.49 -3.02
N ILE A 48 -7.14 11.39 -2.02
CA ILE A 48 -7.12 10.29 -1.04
C ILE A 48 -7.38 8.96 -1.73
N THR A 49 -8.40 8.90 -2.59
CA THR A 49 -8.77 7.68 -3.30
C THR A 49 -7.65 7.19 -4.21
N LEU A 50 -7.04 8.09 -4.99
CA LEU A 50 -5.89 7.77 -5.84
C LEU A 50 -4.66 7.33 -5.03
N SER A 51 -4.39 7.99 -3.89
CA SER A 51 -3.30 7.60 -2.99
C SER A 51 -3.50 6.20 -2.42
N LEU A 52 -4.73 5.84 -2.04
CA LEU A 52 -5.09 4.51 -1.57
C LEU A 52 -5.02 3.46 -2.68
N ALA A 53 -5.47 3.79 -3.89
CA ALA A 53 -5.35 2.90 -5.05
C ALA A 53 -3.86 2.60 -5.35
N TRP A 54 -3.02 3.63 -5.34
CA TRP A 54 -1.57 3.48 -5.49
C TRP A 54 -0.95 2.60 -4.40
N LEU A 55 -1.31 2.82 -3.13
CA LEU A 55 -0.80 2.02 -2.01
C LEU A 55 -1.21 0.55 -2.13
N HIS A 56 -2.47 0.26 -2.48
CA HIS A 56 -2.95 -1.11 -2.67
C HIS A 56 -2.22 -1.81 -3.82
N TRP A 57 -2.05 -1.12 -4.95
CA TRP A 57 -1.26 -1.63 -6.07
C TRP A 57 0.18 -1.96 -5.64
N ARG A 58 0.85 -1.03 -4.96
CA ARG A 58 2.23 -1.19 -4.50
C ARG A 58 2.38 -2.36 -3.51
N ILE A 59 1.45 -2.48 -2.56
CA ILE A 59 1.43 -3.57 -1.56
C ILE A 59 1.18 -4.92 -2.24
N ALA A 60 0.23 -5.00 -3.18
CA ALA A 60 -0.05 -6.22 -3.91
C ALA A 60 1.15 -6.67 -4.77
N PHE A 61 1.83 -5.72 -5.40
CA PHE A 61 3.07 -5.97 -6.13
C PHE A 61 4.17 -6.51 -5.21
N ASP A 62 4.45 -5.85 -4.08
CA ASP A 62 5.47 -6.32 -3.13
C ASP A 62 5.13 -7.70 -2.56
N ALA A 63 3.85 -7.97 -2.29
CA ALA A 63 3.39 -9.28 -1.85
C ALA A 63 3.66 -10.36 -2.92
N ALA A 64 3.45 -10.05 -4.21
CA ALA A 64 3.74 -10.98 -5.29
C ALA A 64 5.24 -11.28 -5.43
N ILE A 65 6.09 -10.26 -5.33
CA ILE A 65 7.55 -10.41 -5.35
C ILE A 65 8.03 -11.25 -4.17
N PHE A 66 7.57 -10.95 -2.95
CA PHE A 66 8.01 -11.67 -1.75
C PHE A 66 7.54 -13.13 -1.76
N ARG A 67 6.33 -13.42 -2.27
CA ARG A 67 5.87 -14.78 -2.53
C ARG A 67 6.77 -15.53 -3.51
N ARG A 68 7.20 -14.86 -4.58
CA ARG A 68 8.13 -15.46 -5.55
C ARG A 68 9.47 -15.77 -4.89
N TRP A 69 10.00 -14.88 -4.07
CA TRP A 69 11.24 -15.12 -3.33
C TRP A 69 11.16 -16.24 -2.29
N LEU A 70 9.99 -16.49 -1.71
CA LEU A 70 9.77 -17.66 -0.85
C LEU A 70 9.85 -18.98 -1.62
N ALA A 71 9.39 -18.99 -2.88
CA ALA A 71 9.45 -20.16 -3.75
C ALA A 71 10.84 -20.35 -4.37
N VAL A 72 11.43 -19.26 -4.86
CA VAL A 72 12.74 -19.22 -5.52
C VAL A 72 13.50 -18.01 -4.97
N PRO A 73 14.47 -18.21 -4.06
CA PRO A 73 15.25 -17.13 -3.46
C PRO A 73 16.16 -16.44 -4.51
N ASP A 74 15.61 -15.46 -5.24
CA ASP A 74 16.31 -14.71 -6.30
C ASP A 74 16.07 -13.20 -6.16
N SER A 75 16.53 -12.62 -5.05
CA SER A 75 16.53 -11.16 -4.86
C SER A 75 17.52 -10.46 -5.79
N ASP A 76 18.62 -11.12 -6.13
CA ASP A 76 19.70 -10.54 -6.92
C ASP A 76 19.33 -10.46 -8.40
N GLY A 77 18.65 -11.48 -8.94
CA GLY A 77 18.09 -11.44 -10.29
C GLY A 77 17.05 -10.33 -10.46
N PHE A 78 16.23 -10.10 -9.43
CA PHE A 78 15.31 -8.96 -9.41
C PHE A 78 16.06 -7.62 -9.46
N ASP A 79 17.13 -7.46 -8.67
CA ASP A 79 17.92 -6.24 -8.67
C ASP A 79 18.68 -6.00 -9.98
N ARG A 80 19.18 -7.06 -10.60
CA ARG A 80 19.77 -7.00 -11.94
C ARG A 80 18.74 -6.53 -12.97
N ALA A 81 17.52 -7.08 -12.93
CA ALA A 81 16.45 -6.65 -13.82
C ALA A 81 16.09 -5.17 -13.62
N LEU A 82 15.98 -4.71 -12.37
CA LEU A 82 15.73 -3.30 -12.07
C LEU A 82 16.85 -2.38 -12.58
N HIS A 83 18.10 -2.82 -12.46
CA HIS A 83 19.25 -2.09 -13.00
C HIS A 83 19.21 -2.01 -14.53
N THR A 84 18.96 -3.14 -15.21
CA THR A 84 18.84 -3.21 -16.68
C THR A 84 17.73 -2.31 -17.21
N LEU A 85 16.59 -2.27 -16.51
CA LEU A 85 15.45 -1.42 -16.86
C LEU A 85 15.66 0.06 -16.49
N ARG A 86 16.82 0.45 -15.93
CA ARG A 86 17.11 1.80 -15.41
C ARG A 86 16.07 2.33 -14.41
N LEU A 87 15.35 1.42 -13.74
CA LEU A 87 14.35 1.74 -12.71
C LEU A 87 15.01 2.02 -11.35
N ARG A 88 16.32 1.81 -11.25
CA ARG A 88 17.13 2.02 -10.06
C ARG A 88 18.10 3.18 -10.25
N ARG A 89 18.30 3.97 -9.20
CA ARG A 89 19.34 5.02 -9.20
C ARG A 89 20.74 4.38 -9.30
N PRO A 90 21.63 4.88 -10.18
CA PRO A 90 22.93 4.25 -10.47
C PRO A 90 23.88 4.10 -9.28
N ARG A 91 23.75 4.91 -8.23
CA ARG A 91 24.71 5.00 -7.11
C ARG A 91 24.29 4.29 -5.83
N GLN A 92 23.15 3.61 -5.80
CA GLN A 92 22.66 3.00 -4.55
C GLN A 92 22.90 1.49 -4.52
N PRO A 93 23.58 0.95 -3.49
CA PRO A 93 23.80 -0.49 -3.36
C PRO A 93 22.48 -1.26 -3.15
N PRO A 94 22.37 -2.51 -3.65
CA PRO A 94 21.19 -3.37 -3.49
C PRO A 94 20.69 -3.40 -2.04
N PRO A 95 19.40 -3.07 -1.79
CA PRO A 95 18.89 -3.11 -0.45
C PRO A 95 18.84 -4.56 0.03
N THR A 96 19.26 -4.77 1.27
CA THR A 96 19.22 -6.09 1.90
C THR A 96 17.79 -6.54 2.13
N LEU A 97 17.56 -7.84 2.29
CA LEU A 97 16.22 -8.37 2.55
C LEU A 97 15.54 -7.72 3.79
N PRO A 98 16.25 -7.50 4.93
CA PRO A 98 15.67 -6.77 6.05
C PRO A 98 15.25 -5.34 5.72
N GLN A 99 16.01 -4.62 4.89
CA GLN A 99 15.66 -3.26 4.48
C GLN A 99 14.39 -3.25 3.62
N ARG A 100 14.23 -4.25 2.72
CA ARG A 100 13.00 -4.41 1.93
C ARG A 100 11.80 -4.70 2.81
N CYS A 101 11.96 -5.58 3.78
CA CYS A 101 10.90 -5.91 4.73
C CYS A 101 10.49 -4.70 5.59
N ARG A 102 11.44 -3.88 6.06
CA ARG A 102 11.14 -2.60 6.73
C ARG A 102 10.37 -1.63 5.81
N GLY A 103 10.76 -1.57 4.53
CA GLY A 103 10.04 -0.78 3.52
C GLY A 103 8.59 -1.23 3.36
N ALA A 104 8.37 -2.54 3.24
CA ALA A 104 7.04 -3.14 3.19
C ALA A 104 6.22 -2.81 4.44
N THR A 105 6.78 -2.96 5.64
CA THR A 105 6.10 -2.60 6.90
C THR A 105 5.74 -1.12 6.95
N ARG A 106 6.60 -0.23 6.45
CA ARG A 106 6.29 1.21 6.35
C ARG A 106 5.10 1.46 5.44
N LEU A 107 4.98 0.76 4.31
CA LEU A 107 3.83 0.84 3.42
C LEU A 107 2.55 0.36 4.11
N CYS A 108 2.61 -0.75 4.86
CA CYS A 108 1.47 -1.24 5.65
C CYS A 108 1.02 -0.19 6.67
N ARG A 109 1.96 0.44 7.38
CA ARG A 109 1.65 1.53 8.32
C ARG A 109 1.02 2.73 7.61
N GLN A 110 1.54 3.11 6.44
CA GLN A 110 0.98 4.20 5.66
C GLN A 110 -0.45 3.89 5.17
N LEU A 111 -0.73 2.64 4.78
CA LEU A 111 -2.08 2.20 4.43
C LEU A 111 -3.04 2.38 5.61
N LEU A 112 -2.65 1.92 6.81
CA LEU A 112 -3.47 2.06 8.03
C LEU A 112 -3.73 3.53 8.39
N LEU A 113 -2.71 4.39 8.29
CA LEU A 113 -2.89 5.82 8.50
C LEU A 113 -3.88 6.42 7.49
N MET A 114 -3.77 6.04 6.22
CA MET A 114 -4.70 6.48 5.19
C MET A 114 -6.12 5.92 5.40
N THR A 115 -6.26 4.71 5.97
CA THR A 115 -7.56 4.17 6.40
C THR A 115 -8.21 5.08 7.42
N LEU A 116 -7.46 5.52 8.45
CA LEU A 116 -7.98 6.43 9.48
C LEU A 116 -8.40 7.77 8.87
N VAL A 117 -7.58 8.35 7.98
CA VAL A 117 -7.90 9.60 7.29
C VAL A 117 -9.16 9.46 6.43
N GLN A 118 -9.25 8.39 5.63
CA GLN A 118 -10.41 8.15 4.77
C GLN A 118 -11.68 7.96 5.61
N ALA A 119 -11.62 7.19 6.70
CA ALA A 119 -12.74 6.98 7.60
C ALA A 119 -13.19 8.28 8.28
N ALA A 120 -12.26 9.08 8.82
CA ALA A 120 -12.57 10.34 9.49
C ALA A 120 -13.22 11.35 8.54
N ILE A 121 -12.70 11.48 7.32
CA ILE A 121 -13.28 12.38 6.32
C ILE A 121 -14.64 11.88 5.85
N THR A 122 -14.81 10.57 5.64
CA THR A 122 -16.13 9.99 5.30
C THR A 122 -17.15 10.30 6.40
N ALA A 123 -16.78 10.07 7.67
CA ALA A 123 -17.64 10.38 8.81
C ALA A 123 -18.01 11.87 8.85
N ALA A 124 -17.04 12.77 8.65
CA ALA A 124 -17.30 14.21 8.60
C ALA A 124 -18.24 14.61 7.45
N LEU A 125 -18.09 14.02 6.25
CA LEU A 125 -18.97 14.26 5.11
C LEU A 125 -20.40 13.77 5.38
N LEU A 126 -20.54 12.62 6.04
CA LEU A 126 -21.84 12.06 6.41
C LEU A 126 -22.54 12.89 7.49
N SER A 127 -21.82 13.31 8.54
CA SER A 127 -22.40 14.09 9.65
C SER A 127 -22.87 15.48 9.24
N ARG A 128 -22.25 16.10 8.23
CA ARG A 128 -22.66 17.42 7.72
C ARG A 128 -24.02 17.44 7.01
N HIS A 129 -24.60 16.27 6.74
CA HIS A 129 -25.86 16.11 5.99
C HIS A 129 -26.92 15.33 6.80
N ALA A 130 -26.79 15.24 8.13
CA ALA A 130 -27.89 14.77 8.96
C ALA A 130 -29.01 15.83 8.95
N PRO A 131 -30.26 15.49 8.57
CA PRO A 131 -31.38 16.42 8.73
C PRO A 131 -31.61 16.71 10.23
N PRO A 132 -32.13 17.91 10.57
CA PRO A 132 -32.48 18.27 11.94
C PRO A 132 -33.55 17.36 12.54
#